data_AF-A0A8H9MAM3-F1
#
_entry.id   AF-A0A8H9MAM3-F1
#
_cell.length_a   1.000
_cell.length_b   1.000
_cell.length_c   1.000
_cell.angle_alpha   90.00
_cell.angle_beta   90.00
_cell.angle_gamma   90.00
#
_symmetry.space_group_name_H-M   'P 1'
#
loop_
_entity.id
_entity.type
_entity.pdbx_description
1 polymer ?
#
loop_
_entity_poly.entity_id
_entity_poly.type
_entity_poly.pdbx_seq_one_letter_code
_entity_poly.pdbx_strand_id
1 'polypeptide(L)'
;MIATATALFRPLLQWGLVPQIVTGIIAGVLLALLAPTVASDIALLGQLFIAALQAVAPILVFVLVAAAIAAHRQGQPTHIRAVLLLYVCGTLIAALIAVAASFWMPTELTLDAGQVDGNPPSDIFSVLRDLLLNAVTNPVSALMEGNFIAILAWAIALGLALRQAADTTRQALQDLSNAITRIVTLVIRLAPIGIFGLVAGTLAESGMQALLNYAQLLGVIVGCMLFVALVSNPLLVYLVTRQNPYPLVFTCLRGSAITAFFTRSSAANIPVNLELCRRLKLDADTYSISIPLGATINMCGAAITITVITLATTHTLGIAVDFPTALLLCIVSALAACGVSGVAGGSLMLIPMAASLFGIPTEVAMQAVAIGFVISVVQDSTETALNSSTDVLFTAAACRAQEARRA
;
A
#
# COMPACT_ATOMS: atom_id res chain seq x y z
N MET A 1 26.24 -11.96 20.36
CA MET A 1 24.79 -11.87 20.64
C MET A 1 23.92 -12.10 19.40
N ILE A 2 24.20 -11.48 18.24
CA ILE A 2 23.42 -11.72 17.00
C ILE A 2 23.49 -13.20 16.54
N ALA A 3 24.66 -13.84 16.69
CA ALA A 3 24.90 -15.24 16.30
C ALA A 3 24.19 -16.28 17.20
N THR A 4 23.88 -15.94 18.45
CA THR A 4 23.22 -16.85 19.40
C THR A 4 21.70 -16.77 19.31
N ALA A 5 21.13 -15.60 19.03
CA ALA A 5 19.70 -15.46 18.70
C ALA A 5 19.34 -16.21 17.41
N THR A 6 20.24 -16.25 16.43
CA THR A 6 20.04 -16.96 15.16
C THR A 6 19.99 -18.48 15.30
N ALA A 7 20.55 -19.07 16.37
CA ALA A 7 20.57 -20.52 16.56
C ALA A 7 19.23 -21.06 17.08
N LEU A 8 18.53 -20.30 17.93
CA LEU A 8 17.26 -20.72 18.54
C LEU A 8 16.06 -20.51 17.60
N PHE A 9 16.12 -19.47 16.76
CA PHE A 9 15.12 -19.19 15.71
C PHE A 9 15.45 -19.81 14.35
N ARG A 10 16.54 -20.57 14.23
CA ARG A 10 17.04 -21.14 12.97
C ARG A 10 16.03 -22.02 12.22
N PRO A 11 15.22 -22.87 12.87
CA PRO A 11 14.20 -23.69 12.18
C PRO A 11 13.04 -22.83 11.64
N LEU A 12 12.62 -21.81 12.40
CA LEU A 12 11.59 -20.85 11.99
C LEU A 12 12.07 -19.99 10.83
N LEU A 13 13.30 -19.47 10.88
CA LEU A 13 13.91 -18.62 9.85
C LEU A 13 14.15 -19.30 8.49
N GLN A 14 14.06 -20.63 8.41
CA GLN A 14 14.15 -21.37 7.14
C GLN A 14 12.86 -21.30 6.32
N TRP A 15 11.72 -21.01 6.96
CA TRP A 15 10.44 -20.85 6.27
C TRP A 15 10.30 -19.44 5.69
N GLY A 16 9.59 -19.34 4.56
CA GLY A 16 9.15 -18.04 4.04
C GLY A 16 8.31 -17.29 5.07
N LEU A 17 8.25 -15.96 4.96
CA LEU A 17 7.50 -15.11 5.89
C LEU A 17 5.99 -15.47 5.91
N VAL A 18 5.42 -15.80 4.75
CA VAL A 18 4.00 -16.12 4.62
C VAL A 18 3.58 -17.35 5.46
N PRO A 19 4.23 -18.53 5.34
CA PRO A 19 3.97 -19.65 6.24
C PRO A 19 4.06 -19.29 7.72
N GLN A 20 5.04 -18.49 8.12
CA GLN A 20 5.18 -18.06 9.52
C GLN A 20 3.99 -17.22 9.99
N ILE A 21 3.53 -16.25 9.18
CA ILE A 21 2.36 -15.43 9.51
C ILE A 21 1.10 -16.31 9.63
N VAL A 22 0.87 -17.21 8.67
CA VAL A 22 -0.28 -18.14 8.73
C VAL A 22 -0.23 -19.01 9.99
N THR A 23 0.96 -19.51 10.34
CA THR A 23 1.14 -20.31 11.56
C THR A 23 0.87 -19.47 12.81
N GLY A 24 1.31 -18.21 12.83
CA GLY A 24 1.04 -17.26 13.92
C GLY A 24 -0.45 -16.97 14.08
N ILE A 25 -1.19 -16.76 12.98
CA ILE A 25 -2.64 -16.58 13.00
C ILE A 25 -3.33 -17.83 13.59
N ILE A 26 -3.02 -19.02 13.06
CA ILE A 26 -3.63 -20.28 13.53
C ILE A 26 -3.32 -20.50 15.02
N ALA A 27 -2.07 -20.30 15.44
CA ALA A 27 -1.66 -20.44 16.83
C ALA A 27 -2.38 -19.43 17.74
N GLY A 28 -2.57 -18.19 17.28
CA GLY A 28 -3.28 -17.15 18.03
C GLY A 28 -4.75 -17.50 18.22
N VAL A 29 -5.41 -18.00 17.16
CA VAL A 29 -6.79 -18.50 17.22
C VAL A 29 -6.90 -19.66 18.20
N LEU A 30 -6.04 -20.66 18.08
CA LEU A 30 -6.06 -21.83 18.97
C LEU A 30 -5.84 -21.44 20.44
N LEU A 31 -4.88 -20.54 20.71
CA LEU A 31 -4.62 -20.08 22.07
C LEU A 31 -5.83 -19.37 22.66
N ALA A 32 -6.45 -18.45 21.92
CA ALA A 32 -7.61 -17.73 22.42
C ALA A 32 -8.84 -18.63 22.62
N LEU A 33 -9.00 -19.71 21.84
CA LEU A 33 -10.07 -20.68 22.05
C LEU A 33 -9.82 -21.62 23.25
N LEU A 34 -8.56 -21.99 23.50
CA LEU A 34 -8.20 -22.97 24.53
C LEU A 34 -7.90 -22.32 25.90
N ALA A 35 -7.34 -21.11 25.91
CA ALA A 35 -6.92 -20.39 27.12
C ALA A 35 -7.09 -18.87 26.95
N PRO A 36 -8.32 -18.33 26.98
CA PRO A 36 -8.60 -16.91 26.75
C PRO A 36 -7.84 -15.96 27.69
N THR A 37 -7.65 -16.34 28.96
CA THR A 37 -6.90 -15.53 29.93
C THR A 37 -5.44 -15.38 29.55
N VAL A 38 -4.78 -16.46 29.11
CA VAL A 38 -3.39 -16.43 28.63
C VAL A 38 -3.27 -15.68 27.31
N ALA A 39 -4.29 -15.76 26.45
CA ALA A 39 -4.35 -15.01 25.21
C ALA A 39 -4.35 -13.49 25.43
N SER A 40 -5.03 -13.01 26.48
CA SER A 40 -5.02 -11.59 26.88
C SER A 40 -3.63 -11.12 27.32
N ASP A 41 -2.91 -11.91 28.13
CA ASP A 41 -1.53 -11.57 28.53
C ASP A 41 -0.57 -11.49 27.33
N ILE A 42 -0.80 -12.36 26.33
CA ILE A 42 0.01 -12.45 25.11
C ILE A 42 -0.29 -11.31 24.11
N ALA A 43 -1.38 -10.56 24.30
CA ALA A 43 -1.72 -9.39 23.49
C ALA A 43 -0.61 -8.32 23.49
N LEU A 44 0.22 -8.27 24.55
CA LEU A 44 1.40 -7.42 24.63
C LEU A 44 2.35 -7.59 23.43
N LEU A 45 2.49 -8.80 22.89
CA LEU A 45 3.33 -9.04 21.71
C LEU A 45 2.78 -8.33 20.47
N GLY A 46 1.45 -8.29 20.33
CA GLY A 46 0.78 -7.53 19.29
C GLY A 46 0.99 -6.03 19.47
N GLN A 47 0.81 -5.52 20.69
CA GLN A 47 1.02 -4.10 21.00
C GLN A 47 2.46 -3.64 20.72
N LEU A 48 3.46 -4.45 21.11
CA LEU A 48 4.88 -4.18 20.81
C LEU A 48 5.14 -4.14 19.30
N PHE A 49 4.50 -5.02 18.54
CA PHE A 49 4.61 -5.02 17.08
C PHE A 49 4.01 -3.77 16.45
N ILE A 50 2.82 -3.34 16.90
CA ILE A 50 2.19 -2.09 16.46
C ILE A 50 3.10 -0.89 16.78
N ALA A 51 3.61 -0.82 18.01
CA ALA A 51 4.50 0.27 18.43
C ALA A 51 5.79 0.33 17.59
N ALA A 52 6.37 -0.83 17.24
CA ALA A 52 7.54 -0.90 16.37
C ALA A 52 7.25 -0.42 14.94
N LEU A 53 6.07 -0.73 14.39
CA LEU A 53 5.63 -0.21 13.09
C LEU A 53 5.41 1.31 13.15
N GLN A 54 4.71 1.79 14.18
CA GLN A 54 4.44 3.22 14.40
C GLN A 54 5.73 4.03 14.50
N ALA A 55 6.75 3.51 15.18
CA ALA A 55 8.02 4.18 15.36
C ALA A 55 8.80 4.39 14.04
N VAL A 56 8.63 3.48 13.08
CA VAL A 56 9.40 3.50 11.81
C VAL A 56 8.63 4.19 10.68
N ALA A 57 7.30 4.17 10.72
CA ALA A 57 6.45 4.64 9.63
C ALA A 57 6.68 6.12 9.21
N PRO A 58 6.79 7.12 10.11
CA PRO A 58 7.01 8.51 9.72
C PRO A 58 8.28 8.73 8.90
N ILE A 59 9.40 8.15 9.36
CA ILE A 59 10.71 8.27 8.71
C ILE A 59 10.72 7.53 7.37
N LEU A 60 10.08 6.35 7.33
CA LEU A 60 9.91 5.57 6.11
C LEU A 60 9.23 6.40 5.02
N VAL A 61 8.04 6.94 5.33
CA VAL A 61 7.26 7.71 4.35
C VAL A 61 8.06 8.92 3.88
N PHE A 62 8.69 9.66 4.79
CA PHE A 62 9.47 10.84 4.45
C PHE A 62 10.59 10.53 3.44
N VAL A 63 11.45 9.55 3.77
CA VAL A 63 12.64 9.30 2.96
C VAL A 63 12.29 8.60 1.65
N LEU A 64 11.37 7.65 1.65
CA LEU A 64 11.05 6.90 0.44
C LEU A 64 10.32 7.75 -0.60
N VAL A 65 9.37 8.58 -0.17
CA VAL A 65 8.70 9.53 -1.07
C VAL A 65 9.73 10.49 -1.67
N ALA A 66 10.61 11.07 -0.82
CA ALA A 66 11.64 11.98 -1.29
C ALA A 66 12.60 11.31 -2.27
N ALA A 67 13.06 10.09 -1.98
CA ALA A 67 13.94 9.30 -2.83
C ALA A 67 13.28 8.96 -4.18
N ALA A 68 12.04 8.49 -4.15
CA ALA A 68 11.28 8.13 -5.35
C ALA A 68 11.12 9.31 -6.31
N ILE A 69 10.81 10.50 -5.78
CA ILE A 69 10.64 11.72 -6.59
C ILE A 69 12.00 12.24 -7.08
N ALA A 70 13.04 12.21 -6.25
CA ALA A 70 14.38 12.66 -6.63
C ALA A 70 15.02 11.78 -7.72
N ALA A 71 14.73 10.47 -7.71
CA ALA A 71 15.23 9.51 -8.70
C ALA A 71 14.67 9.75 -10.11
N HIS A 72 13.55 10.49 -10.24
CA HIS A 72 12.91 10.74 -11.53
C HIS A 72 13.65 11.78 -12.37
N ARG A 73 14.34 11.36 -13.45
CA ARG A 73 15.11 12.26 -14.33
C ARG A 73 14.20 13.15 -15.20
N GLN A 74 14.55 14.43 -15.36
CA GLN A 74 13.93 15.32 -16.36
C GLN A 74 14.39 14.92 -17.78
N GLY A 75 13.48 14.93 -18.75
CA GLY A 75 13.80 14.66 -20.17
C GLY A 75 13.55 13.22 -20.66
N GLN A 76 12.71 12.43 -19.99
CA GLN A 76 12.31 11.12 -20.51
C GLN A 76 11.57 11.27 -21.87
N PRO A 77 11.81 10.37 -22.85
CA PRO A 77 11.32 10.52 -24.20
C PRO A 77 9.79 10.63 -24.25
N THR A 78 9.27 11.40 -25.22
CA THR A 78 7.83 11.72 -25.38
C THR A 78 6.93 10.47 -25.45
N HIS A 79 7.50 9.31 -25.79
CA HIS A 79 6.84 8.01 -25.94
C HIS A 79 6.28 7.44 -24.63
N ILE A 80 6.78 7.83 -23.45
CA ILE A 80 6.29 7.28 -22.17
C ILE A 80 5.05 8.00 -21.61
N ARG A 81 4.72 9.19 -22.15
CA ARG A 81 3.66 10.05 -21.61
C ARG A 81 2.30 9.34 -21.57
N ALA A 82 2.02 8.51 -22.59
CA ALA A 82 0.79 7.72 -22.65
C ALA A 82 0.72 6.68 -21.51
N VAL A 83 1.84 6.03 -21.18
CA VAL A 83 1.91 5.05 -20.09
C VAL A 83 1.68 5.75 -18.75
N LEU A 84 2.32 6.90 -18.52
CA LEU A 84 2.13 7.68 -17.29
C LEU A 84 0.68 8.11 -17.09
N LEU A 85 0.01 8.55 -18.16
CA LEU A 85 -1.40 8.92 -18.11
C LEU A 85 -2.26 7.71 -17.74
N LEU A 86 -1.97 6.53 -18.29
CA LEU A 86 -2.68 5.30 -17.93
C LEU A 86 -2.45 4.90 -16.46
N TYR A 87 -1.23 5.03 -15.93
CA TYR A 87 -0.96 4.75 -14.52
C TYR A 87 -1.75 5.68 -13.58
N VAL A 88 -1.74 6.99 -13.85
CA VAL A 88 -2.48 7.97 -13.02
C VAL A 88 -3.98 7.72 -13.11
N CYS A 89 -4.53 7.57 -14.32
CA CYS A 89 -5.95 7.30 -14.51
C CYS A 89 -6.37 5.97 -13.88
N GLY A 90 -5.60 4.91 -14.08
CA GLY A 90 -5.86 3.58 -13.50
C GLY A 90 -5.87 3.61 -11.98
N THR A 91 -4.90 4.28 -11.36
CA THR A 91 -4.80 4.38 -9.90
C THR A 91 -5.97 5.19 -9.30
N LEU A 92 -6.35 6.31 -9.92
CA LEU A 92 -7.51 7.10 -9.48
C LEU A 92 -8.82 6.32 -9.63
N ILE A 93 -9.00 5.60 -10.75
CA ILE A 93 -10.18 4.75 -10.96
C ILE A 93 -10.21 3.62 -9.93
N ALA A 94 -9.07 3.01 -9.60
CA ALA A 94 -8.97 1.98 -8.58
C ALA A 94 -9.39 2.49 -7.19
N ALA A 95 -8.95 3.70 -6.81
CA ALA A 95 -9.39 4.34 -5.57
C ALA A 95 -10.90 4.66 -5.57
N LEU A 96 -11.46 5.13 -6.69
CA LEU A 96 -12.90 5.37 -6.82
C LEU A 96 -13.73 4.09 -6.68
N ILE A 97 -13.23 2.98 -7.23
CA ILE A 97 -13.86 1.66 -7.07
C ILE A 97 -13.81 1.23 -5.61
N ALA A 98 -12.70 1.48 -4.92
CA ALA A 98 -12.59 1.23 -3.49
C ALA A 98 -13.58 2.06 -2.67
N VAL A 99 -13.79 3.34 -2.99
CA VAL A 99 -14.83 4.17 -2.36
C VAL A 99 -16.22 3.57 -2.59
N ALA A 100 -16.56 3.27 -3.86
CA ALA A 100 -17.87 2.73 -4.21
C ALA A 100 -18.15 1.40 -3.51
N ALA A 101 -17.16 0.50 -3.48
CA ALA A 101 -17.26 -0.78 -2.78
C ALA A 101 -17.36 -0.60 -1.25
N SER A 102 -16.64 0.36 -0.67
CA SER A 102 -16.69 0.62 0.78
C SER A 102 -18.03 1.21 1.21
N PHE A 103 -18.68 2.03 0.38
CA PHE A 103 -20.04 2.49 0.63
C PHE A 103 -21.10 1.42 0.39
N TRP A 104 -20.87 0.51 -0.55
CA TRP A 104 -21.80 -0.58 -0.81
C TRP A 104 -21.70 -1.69 0.23
N MET A 105 -20.49 -2.02 0.66
CA MET A 105 -20.20 -3.06 1.65
C MET A 105 -19.34 -2.49 2.79
N PRO A 106 -19.95 -1.65 3.64
CA PRO A 106 -19.24 -1.02 4.75
C PRO A 106 -18.77 -2.11 5.73
N THR A 107 -17.54 -1.96 6.24
CA THR A 107 -16.88 -2.97 7.08
C THR A 107 -16.51 -2.38 8.42
N GLU A 108 -16.91 -3.06 9.50
CA GLU A 108 -16.57 -2.69 10.87
C GLU A 108 -15.21 -3.29 11.28
N LEU A 109 -14.42 -2.54 12.02
CA LEU A 109 -13.14 -2.96 12.57
C LEU A 109 -13.22 -3.07 14.08
N THR A 110 -12.43 -3.95 14.67
CA THR A 110 -12.25 -3.99 16.12
C THR A 110 -11.14 -3.01 16.49
N LEU A 111 -11.54 -1.81 16.88
CA LEU A 111 -10.64 -0.75 17.32
C LEU A 111 -10.85 -0.50 18.82
N ASP A 112 -9.75 -0.50 19.57
CA ASP A 112 -9.71 0.05 20.93
C ASP A 112 -9.48 1.55 20.83
N ALA A 113 -10.51 2.23 20.35
CA ALA A 113 -10.60 3.67 20.39
C ALA A 113 -11.57 3.96 21.54
N GLY A 114 -11.16 4.79 22.51
CA GLY A 114 -12.11 5.36 23.48
C GLY A 114 -13.22 6.14 22.76
N GLN A 115 -13.99 6.97 23.46
CA GLN A 115 -14.84 7.92 22.73
C GLN A 115 -13.95 8.92 21.98
N VAL A 116 -13.66 8.61 20.72
CA VAL A 116 -13.09 9.55 19.77
C VAL A 116 -14.24 10.45 19.40
N ASP A 117 -14.28 11.64 20.01
CA ASP A 117 -15.09 12.77 19.56
C ASP A 117 -14.55 13.25 18.21
N GLY A 118 -14.65 12.38 17.20
CA GLY A 118 -14.44 12.74 15.81
C GLY A 118 -15.65 13.56 15.40
N ASN A 119 -15.62 14.86 15.65
CA ASN A 119 -16.60 15.75 15.04
C ASN A 119 -16.50 15.53 13.53
N PRO A 120 -17.59 15.07 12.86
CA PRO A 120 -17.60 14.98 11.42
C PRO A 120 -17.21 16.35 10.86
N PRO A 121 -16.34 16.43 9.84
CA PRO A 121 -16.00 17.72 9.26
C PRO A 121 -17.29 18.42 8.85
N SER A 122 -17.54 19.60 9.42
CA SER A 122 -18.83 20.29 9.26
C SER A 122 -19.04 20.82 7.84
N ASP A 123 -17.95 21.00 7.08
CA ASP A 123 -17.94 21.32 5.65
C ASP A 123 -16.56 20.95 5.02
N ILE A 124 -16.51 20.63 3.73
CA ILE A 124 -15.27 20.28 3.01
C ILE A 124 -14.23 21.41 3.06
N PHE A 125 -14.68 22.67 3.18
CA PHE A 125 -13.77 23.79 3.34
C PHE A 125 -12.93 23.68 4.63
N SER A 126 -13.51 23.16 5.72
CA SER A 126 -12.77 22.92 6.96
C SER A 126 -11.71 21.82 6.78
N VAL A 127 -12.07 20.70 6.13
CA VAL A 127 -11.13 19.61 5.79
C VAL A 127 -9.97 20.13 4.95
N LEU A 128 -10.26 20.90 3.89
CA LEU A 128 -9.23 21.45 3.01
C LEU A 128 -8.35 22.46 3.73
N ARG A 129 -8.94 23.32 4.57
CA ARG A 129 -8.18 24.26 5.39
C ARG A 129 -7.24 23.53 6.35
N ASP A 130 -7.74 22.53 7.07
CA ASP A 130 -6.96 21.78 8.04
C ASP A 130 -5.87 20.95 7.36
N LEU A 131 -6.17 20.36 6.20
CA LEU A 131 -5.18 19.70 5.34
C LEU A 131 -4.07 20.67 4.95
N LEU A 132 -4.40 21.87 4.47
CA LEU A 132 -3.43 22.88 4.06
C LEU A 132 -2.58 23.38 5.24
N LEU A 133 -3.18 23.62 6.40
CA LEU A 133 -2.47 24.04 7.61
C LEU A 133 -1.55 22.93 8.12
N ASN A 134 -2.02 21.68 8.14
CA ASN A 134 -1.21 20.53 8.52
C ASN A 134 -0.09 20.24 7.53
N ALA A 135 -0.28 20.48 6.24
CA ALA A 135 0.75 20.27 5.22
C ALA A 135 1.99 21.15 5.41
N VAL A 136 1.85 22.31 6.07
CA VAL A 136 2.95 23.27 6.30
C VAL A 136 3.51 23.23 7.72
N THR A 137 3.09 22.28 8.56
CA THR A 137 3.66 22.06 9.89
C THR A 137 5.18 21.85 9.79
N ASN A 138 5.93 22.30 10.80
CA ASN A 138 7.38 22.12 10.84
C ASN A 138 7.76 20.64 10.58
N PRO A 139 8.71 20.35 9.66
CA PRO A 139 9.00 18.98 9.25
C PRO A 139 9.55 18.11 10.38
N VAL A 140 10.26 18.69 11.36
CA VAL A 140 10.77 17.97 12.52
C VAL A 140 9.61 17.61 13.46
N SER A 141 8.75 18.58 13.78
CA SER A 141 7.53 18.33 14.56
C SER A 141 6.65 17.28 13.89
N ALA A 142 6.47 17.37 12.57
CA ALA A 142 5.67 16.41 11.82
C ALA A 142 6.18 14.98 11.92
N LEU A 143 7.51 14.79 11.87
CA LEU A 143 8.13 13.48 12.08
C LEU A 143 7.98 12.97 13.51
N MET A 144 8.07 13.87 14.50
CA MET A 144 7.94 13.52 15.93
C MET A 144 6.50 13.15 16.32
N GLU A 145 5.52 13.88 15.78
CA GLU A 145 4.10 13.75 16.12
C GLU A 145 3.35 12.80 15.16
N GLY A 146 4.00 12.34 14.09
CA GLY A 146 3.36 11.49 13.09
C GLY A 146 2.31 12.24 12.27
N ASN A 147 2.52 13.52 11.94
CA ASN A 147 1.68 14.25 11.01
C ASN A 147 2.02 13.85 9.57
N PHE A 148 1.39 12.77 9.11
CA PHE A 148 1.69 12.18 7.81
C PHE A 148 1.36 13.07 6.60
N ILE A 149 0.41 14.00 6.71
CA ILE A 149 0.12 14.98 5.65
C ILE A 149 1.33 15.90 5.45
N ALA A 150 1.85 16.47 6.53
CA ALA A 150 3.05 17.32 6.45
C ALA A 150 4.28 16.51 6.00
N ILE A 151 4.45 15.30 6.52
CA ILE A 151 5.54 14.39 6.10
C ILE A 151 5.50 14.19 4.59
N LEU A 152 4.33 13.91 4.01
CA LEU A 152 4.17 13.72 2.58
C LEU A 152 4.48 15.02 1.81
N ALA A 153 3.93 16.15 2.25
CA ALA A 153 4.16 17.46 1.61
C ALA A 153 5.65 17.84 1.58
N TRP A 154 6.34 17.70 2.72
CA TRP A 154 7.77 17.99 2.82
C TRP A 154 8.63 16.99 2.07
N ALA A 155 8.27 15.71 2.04
CA ALA A 155 8.98 14.71 1.26
C ALA A 155 8.87 14.98 -0.24
N ILE A 156 7.70 15.40 -0.72
CA ILE A 156 7.49 15.83 -2.11
C ILE A 156 8.34 17.07 -2.41
N ALA A 157 8.28 18.10 -1.57
CA ALA A 157 9.06 19.32 -1.76
C ALA A 157 10.57 19.04 -1.80
N LEU A 158 11.07 18.22 -0.86
CA LEU A 158 12.47 17.81 -0.80
C LEU A 158 12.87 16.99 -2.03
N GLY A 159 12.06 15.99 -2.41
CA GLY A 159 12.31 15.16 -3.59
C GLY A 159 12.37 15.98 -4.89
N LEU A 160 11.46 16.94 -5.05
CA LEU A 160 11.45 17.86 -6.20
C LEU A 160 12.68 18.76 -6.23
N ALA A 161 13.11 19.29 -5.08
CA ALA A 161 14.32 20.10 -4.98
C ALA A 161 15.58 19.28 -5.30
N LEU A 162 15.67 18.04 -4.79
CA LEU A 162 16.81 17.14 -5.00
C LEU A 162 16.83 16.50 -6.39
N ARG A 163 15.74 16.58 -7.15
CA ARG A 163 15.67 16.09 -8.54
C ARG A 163 16.73 16.72 -9.45
N GLN A 164 17.09 17.97 -9.17
CA GLN A 164 18.11 18.75 -9.90
C GLN A 164 19.49 18.69 -9.24
N ALA A 165 19.63 17.97 -8.13
CA ALA A 165 20.91 17.81 -7.45
C ALA A 165 21.87 16.91 -8.25
N ALA A 166 23.13 16.90 -7.81
CA ALA A 166 24.15 16.01 -8.36
C ALA A 166 23.73 14.53 -8.23
N ASP A 167 24.20 13.69 -9.16
CA ASP A 167 23.95 12.24 -9.14
C ASP A 167 24.40 11.61 -7.81
N THR A 168 25.49 12.08 -7.22
CA THR A 168 25.99 11.60 -5.92
C THR A 168 25.00 11.86 -4.78
N THR A 169 24.36 13.03 -4.73
CA THR A 169 23.35 13.36 -3.72
C THR A 169 22.10 12.50 -3.90
N ARG A 170 21.66 12.29 -5.14
CA ARG A 170 20.52 11.41 -5.43
C ARG A 170 20.81 9.95 -5.06
N GLN A 171 22.02 9.48 -5.34
CA GLN A 171 22.46 8.14 -4.96
C GLN A 171 22.51 8.00 -3.43
N ALA A 172 23.04 8.98 -2.70
CA ALA A 172 23.06 8.96 -1.24
C ALA A 172 21.65 8.89 -0.64
N LEU A 173 20.68 9.62 -1.21
CA LEU A 173 19.28 9.53 -0.81
C LEU A 173 18.68 8.15 -1.10
N GLN A 174 19.03 7.55 -2.24
CA GLN A 174 18.61 6.19 -2.58
C GLN A 174 19.21 5.15 -1.62
N ASP A 175 20.48 5.30 -1.24
CA ASP A 175 21.14 4.42 -0.28
C ASP A 175 20.52 4.55 1.12
N LEU A 176 20.13 5.77 1.53
CA LEU A 176 19.39 6.01 2.76
C LEU A 176 18.01 5.34 2.74
N SER A 177 17.28 5.47 1.63
CA SER A 177 16.00 4.79 1.40
C SER A 177 16.14 3.26 1.51
N ASN A 178 17.18 2.69 0.90
CA ASN A 178 17.49 1.27 1.00
C ASN A 178 17.82 0.85 2.44
N ALA A 179 18.57 1.68 3.18
CA ALA A 179 18.90 1.41 4.58
C ALA A 179 17.66 1.40 5.48
N ILE A 180 16.77 2.39 5.33
CA ILE A 180 15.51 2.47 6.09
C ILE A 180 14.60 1.29 5.72
N THR A 181 14.50 0.93 4.44
CA THR A 181 13.75 -0.24 3.99
C THR A 181 14.24 -1.54 4.67
N ARG A 182 15.54 -1.69 4.90
CA ARG A 182 16.09 -2.84 5.65
C ARG A 182 15.68 -2.83 7.12
N ILE A 183 15.64 -1.66 7.76
CA ILE A 183 15.15 -1.52 9.14
C ILE A 183 13.68 -1.94 9.22
N VAL A 184 12.85 -1.47 8.30
CA VAL A 184 11.42 -1.82 8.25
C VAL A 184 11.24 -3.31 8.00
N THR A 185 12.04 -3.89 7.10
CA THR A 185 12.03 -5.33 6.84
C THR A 185 12.35 -6.13 8.10
N LEU A 186 13.25 -5.64 8.95
CA LEU A 186 13.54 -6.27 10.25
C LEU A 186 12.33 -6.22 11.19
N VAL A 187 11.61 -5.10 11.24
CA VAL A 187 10.36 -4.99 12.03
C VAL A 187 9.31 -5.95 11.48
N ILE A 188 9.11 -6.01 10.16
CA ILE A 188 8.18 -6.94 9.50
C ILE A 188 8.55 -8.40 9.75
N ARG A 189 9.84 -8.73 9.91
CA ARG A 189 10.26 -10.09 10.28
C ARG A 189 9.76 -10.53 11.66
N LEU A 190 9.35 -9.59 12.52
CA LEU A 190 8.69 -9.86 13.80
C LEU A 190 7.17 -10.05 13.66
N ALA A 191 6.59 -9.77 12.48
CA ALA A 191 5.15 -9.89 12.23
C ALA A 191 4.54 -11.25 12.62
N PRO A 192 5.18 -12.42 12.46
CA PRO A 192 4.59 -13.68 12.91
C PRO A 192 4.29 -13.71 14.41
N ILE A 193 5.17 -13.14 15.22
CA ILE A 193 5.02 -13.07 16.69
C ILE A 193 4.01 -11.96 17.05
N GLY A 194 4.10 -10.81 16.38
CA GLY A 194 3.17 -9.71 16.57
C GLY A 194 1.74 -10.06 16.22
N ILE A 195 1.51 -10.64 15.03
CA ILE A 195 0.19 -11.08 14.55
C ILE A 195 -0.36 -12.20 15.43
N PHE A 196 0.48 -13.13 15.90
CA PHE A 196 0.07 -14.13 16.89
C PHE A 196 -0.53 -13.47 18.14
N GLY A 197 0.18 -12.50 18.74
CA GLY A 197 -0.31 -11.77 19.91
C GLY A 197 -1.56 -10.94 19.62
N LEU A 198 -1.59 -10.27 18.47
CA LEU A 198 -2.73 -9.47 18.03
C LEU A 198 -3.99 -10.33 17.88
N VAL A 199 -3.91 -11.42 17.12
CA VAL A 199 -5.05 -12.33 16.89
C VAL A 199 -5.51 -12.98 18.19
N ALA A 200 -4.58 -13.38 19.05
CA ALA A 200 -4.92 -13.95 20.36
C ALA A 200 -5.69 -12.94 21.24
N GLY A 201 -5.18 -11.71 21.36
CA GLY A 201 -5.83 -10.64 22.13
C GLY A 201 -7.20 -10.26 21.57
N THR A 202 -7.28 -9.98 20.27
CA THR A 202 -8.54 -9.62 19.59
C THR A 202 -9.60 -10.71 19.76
N LEU A 203 -9.22 -11.99 19.60
CA LEU A 203 -10.19 -13.09 19.73
C LEU A 203 -10.63 -13.31 21.18
N ALA A 204 -9.74 -13.08 22.15
CA ALA A 204 -10.07 -13.17 23.58
C ALA A 204 -11.03 -12.06 24.04
N GLU A 205 -10.88 -10.85 23.52
CA GLU A 205 -11.68 -9.68 23.90
C GLU A 205 -12.97 -9.56 23.10
N SER A 206 -12.88 -9.70 21.77
CA SER A 206 -13.96 -9.38 20.81
C SER A 206 -14.60 -10.60 20.15
N GLY A 207 -14.07 -11.80 20.41
CA GLY A 207 -14.63 -13.05 19.90
C GLY A 207 -14.47 -13.23 18.38
N MET A 208 -15.03 -14.35 17.88
CA MET A 208 -14.84 -14.80 16.49
C MET A 208 -15.40 -13.81 15.46
N GLN A 209 -16.35 -12.95 15.86
CA GLN A 209 -16.94 -11.94 15.01
C GLN A 209 -15.88 -10.96 14.47
N ALA A 210 -14.85 -10.63 15.26
CA ALA A 210 -13.76 -9.76 14.82
C ALA A 210 -12.99 -10.34 13.61
N LEU A 211 -12.73 -11.65 13.61
CA LEU A 211 -12.05 -12.32 12.50
C LEU A 211 -12.94 -12.41 11.25
N LEU A 212 -14.25 -12.56 11.42
CA LEU A 212 -15.20 -12.51 10.30
C LEU A 212 -15.21 -11.10 9.67
N ASN A 213 -15.17 -10.05 10.48
CA ASN A 213 -15.07 -8.68 10.00
C ASN A 213 -13.75 -8.45 9.22
N TYR A 214 -12.62 -9.00 9.69
CA TYR A 214 -11.35 -8.92 8.97
C TYR A 214 -11.39 -9.71 7.65
N ALA A 215 -12.08 -10.85 7.62
CA ALA A 215 -12.31 -11.60 6.39
C ALA A 215 -13.21 -10.83 5.40
N GLN A 216 -14.24 -10.13 5.89
CA GLN A 216 -15.06 -9.24 5.07
C GLN A 216 -14.22 -8.10 4.49
N LEU A 217 -13.38 -7.45 5.30
CA LEU A 217 -12.46 -6.40 4.88
C LEU A 217 -11.55 -6.90 3.74
N LEU A 218 -10.93 -8.07 3.93
CA LEU A 218 -10.12 -8.71 2.92
C LEU A 218 -10.92 -9.01 1.64
N GLY A 219 -12.16 -9.48 1.79
CA GLY A 219 -13.09 -9.73 0.68
C GLY A 219 -13.38 -8.47 -0.15
N VAL A 220 -13.62 -7.32 0.50
CA VAL A 220 -13.80 -6.03 -0.19
C VAL A 220 -12.52 -5.65 -0.95
N ILE A 221 -11.36 -5.69 -0.29
CA ILE A 221 -10.08 -5.29 -0.90
C ILE A 221 -9.75 -6.17 -2.11
N VAL A 222 -9.80 -7.50 -1.95
CA VAL A 222 -9.52 -8.44 -3.03
C VAL A 222 -10.57 -8.34 -4.14
N GLY A 223 -11.85 -8.15 -3.79
CA GLY A 223 -12.93 -7.92 -4.74
C GLY A 223 -12.68 -6.69 -5.61
N CYS A 224 -12.28 -5.57 -5.01
CA CYS A 224 -11.87 -4.36 -5.72
C CYS A 224 -10.68 -4.62 -6.65
N MET A 225 -9.63 -5.30 -6.16
CA MET A 225 -8.44 -5.59 -6.96
C MET A 225 -8.76 -6.50 -8.16
N LEU A 226 -9.61 -7.50 -7.98
CA LEU A 226 -10.07 -8.38 -9.06
C LEU A 226 -10.94 -7.62 -10.06
N PHE A 227 -11.84 -6.76 -9.58
CA PHE A 227 -12.66 -5.91 -10.45
C PHE A 227 -11.79 -4.96 -11.28
N VAL A 228 -10.77 -4.34 -10.68
CA VAL A 228 -9.81 -3.52 -11.43
C VAL A 228 -9.04 -4.35 -12.44
N ALA A 229 -8.54 -5.53 -12.07
CA ALA A 229 -7.78 -6.41 -12.96
C ALA A 229 -8.60 -6.91 -14.17
N LEU A 230 -9.88 -7.24 -13.95
CA LEU A 230 -10.72 -7.96 -14.92
C LEU A 230 -11.78 -7.10 -15.60
N VAL A 231 -12.02 -5.88 -15.13
CA VAL A 231 -13.04 -4.98 -15.70
C VAL A 231 -12.43 -3.62 -16.03
N SER A 232 -11.88 -2.90 -15.04
CA SER A 232 -11.43 -1.52 -15.23
C SER A 232 -10.18 -1.41 -16.11
N ASN A 233 -9.17 -2.21 -15.84
CA ASN A 233 -7.94 -2.24 -16.65
C ASN A 233 -8.22 -2.68 -18.09
N PRO A 234 -8.99 -3.77 -18.35
CA PRO A 234 -9.40 -4.12 -19.70
C PRO A 234 -10.16 -2.99 -20.41
N LEU A 235 -11.06 -2.29 -19.70
CA LEU A 235 -11.79 -1.15 -20.27
C LEU A 235 -10.83 -0.03 -20.70
N LEU A 236 -9.88 0.36 -19.85
CA LEU A 236 -8.87 1.37 -20.20
C LEU A 236 -8.03 0.94 -21.41
N VAL A 237 -7.61 -0.32 -21.46
CA VAL A 237 -6.85 -0.88 -22.59
C VAL A 237 -7.70 -0.85 -23.87
N TYR A 238 -8.98 -1.20 -23.79
CA TYR A 238 -9.90 -1.13 -24.93
C TYR A 238 -10.09 0.31 -25.44
N LEU A 239 -10.25 1.28 -24.54
CA LEU A 239 -10.41 2.69 -24.92
C LEU A 239 -9.18 3.23 -25.68
N VAL A 240 -7.99 2.77 -25.31
CA VAL A 240 -6.71 3.18 -25.92
C VAL A 240 -6.43 2.42 -27.22
N THR A 241 -6.59 1.10 -27.22
CA THR A 241 -6.19 0.23 -28.34
C THR A 241 -7.30 -0.03 -29.35
N ARG A 242 -8.57 0.18 -28.97
CA ARG A 242 -9.79 -0.18 -29.75
C ARG A 242 -9.84 -1.66 -30.15
N GLN A 243 -9.13 -2.53 -29.43
CA GLN A 243 -9.04 -3.96 -29.69
C GLN A 243 -9.44 -4.75 -28.44
N ASN A 244 -9.82 -6.02 -28.62
CA ASN A 244 -10.15 -6.89 -27.49
C ASN A 244 -8.97 -6.95 -26.48
N PRO A 245 -9.16 -6.46 -25.24
CA PRO A 245 -8.08 -6.34 -24.27
C PRO A 245 -7.73 -7.67 -23.58
N TYR A 246 -8.67 -8.61 -23.51
CA TYR A 246 -8.56 -9.81 -22.66
C TYR A 246 -7.38 -10.73 -23.00
N PRO A 247 -7.01 -10.98 -24.26
CA PRO A 247 -5.81 -11.77 -24.58
C PRO A 247 -4.55 -11.17 -23.95
N LEU A 248 -4.42 -9.84 -23.98
CA LEU A 248 -3.29 -9.15 -23.36
C LEU A 248 -3.38 -9.21 -21.83
N VAL A 249 -4.56 -8.97 -21.26
CA VAL A 249 -4.80 -9.04 -19.81
C VAL A 249 -4.41 -10.40 -19.25
N PHE A 250 -4.90 -11.50 -19.83
CA PHE A 250 -4.55 -12.84 -19.37
C PHE A 250 -3.08 -13.18 -19.56
N THR A 251 -2.44 -12.63 -20.60
CA THR A 251 -0.98 -12.76 -20.79
C THR A 251 -0.22 -12.05 -19.67
N CYS A 252 -0.63 -10.84 -19.29
CA CYS A 252 -0.04 -10.09 -18.18
C CYS A 252 -0.31 -10.76 -16.82
N LEU A 253 -1.51 -11.26 -16.58
CA LEU A 253 -1.84 -11.98 -15.34
C LEU A 253 -0.98 -13.25 -15.20
N ARG A 254 -0.89 -14.06 -16.26
CA ARG A 254 -0.10 -15.29 -16.23
C ARG A 254 1.40 -15.03 -16.18
N GLY A 255 1.88 -14.05 -16.94
CA GLY A 255 3.31 -13.78 -17.10
C GLY A 255 3.93 -12.92 -16.01
N SER A 256 3.12 -12.13 -15.28
CA SER A 256 3.60 -11.19 -14.25
C SER A 256 2.88 -11.37 -12.91
N ALA A 257 1.54 -11.35 -12.89
CA ALA A 257 0.77 -11.32 -11.64
C ALA A 257 1.05 -12.54 -10.75
N ILE A 258 1.15 -13.74 -11.31
CA ILE A 258 1.43 -14.96 -10.54
C ILE A 258 2.78 -14.87 -9.82
N THR A 259 3.83 -14.46 -10.52
CA THR A 259 5.16 -14.33 -9.90
C THR A 259 5.15 -13.23 -8.84
N ALA A 260 4.57 -12.06 -9.16
CA ALA A 260 4.42 -10.95 -8.23
C ALA A 260 3.61 -11.31 -6.98
N PHE A 261 2.58 -12.14 -7.12
CA PHE A 261 1.76 -12.63 -6.00
C PHE A 261 2.62 -13.37 -4.97
N PHE A 262 3.48 -14.29 -5.43
CA PHE A 262 4.32 -15.08 -4.52
C PHE A 262 5.56 -14.32 -4.03
N THR A 263 6.08 -13.36 -4.81
CA THR A 263 7.24 -12.57 -4.39
C THR A 263 6.86 -11.42 -3.45
N ARG A 264 5.62 -10.90 -3.53
CA ARG A 264 5.16 -9.72 -2.77
C ARG A 264 6.08 -8.51 -2.93
N SER A 265 6.74 -8.40 -4.08
CA SER A 265 7.62 -7.28 -4.38
C SER A 265 7.58 -6.94 -5.87
N SER A 266 7.04 -5.76 -6.19
CA SER A 266 7.05 -5.21 -7.55
C SER A 266 8.48 -5.02 -8.05
N ALA A 267 9.40 -4.57 -7.17
CA ALA A 267 10.81 -4.39 -7.48
C ALA A 267 11.49 -5.72 -7.85
N ALA A 268 11.21 -6.80 -7.11
CA ALA A 268 11.73 -8.13 -7.43
C ALA A 268 11.16 -8.69 -8.75
N ASN A 269 9.99 -8.21 -9.18
CA ASN A 269 9.33 -8.66 -10.41
C ASN A 269 9.73 -7.85 -11.67
N ILE A 270 10.53 -6.78 -11.52
CA ILE A 270 11.01 -5.97 -12.67
C ILE A 270 11.65 -6.83 -13.76
N PRO A 271 12.59 -7.77 -13.47
CA PRO A 271 13.21 -8.59 -14.52
C PRO A 271 12.20 -9.45 -15.29
N VAL A 272 11.19 -9.98 -14.59
CA VAL A 272 10.10 -10.79 -15.17
C VAL A 272 9.26 -9.93 -16.11
N ASN A 273 8.93 -8.71 -15.69
CA ASN A 273 8.17 -7.76 -16.51
C ASN A 273 8.94 -7.31 -17.75
N LEU A 274 10.23 -7.01 -17.65
CA LEU A 274 11.08 -6.66 -18.80
C LEU A 274 11.14 -7.81 -19.82
N GLU A 275 11.32 -9.04 -19.33
CA GLU A 275 11.32 -10.25 -20.15
C GLU A 275 9.97 -10.47 -20.84
N LEU A 276 8.85 -10.24 -20.14
CA LEU A 276 7.52 -10.35 -20.71
C LEU A 276 7.28 -9.30 -21.81
N CYS A 277 7.67 -8.05 -21.57
CA CYS A 277 7.62 -6.98 -22.58
C CYS A 277 8.42 -7.34 -23.84
N ARG A 278 9.62 -7.91 -23.67
CA ARG A 278 10.46 -8.40 -24.78
C ARG A 278 9.77 -9.52 -25.57
N ARG A 279 9.12 -10.47 -24.89
CA ARG A 279 8.33 -11.54 -25.56
C ARG A 279 7.12 -11.00 -26.31
N LEU A 280 6.51 -9.94 -25.79
CA LEU A 280 5.42 -9.21 -26.45
C LEU A 280 5.90 -8.32 -27.61
N LYS A 281 7.22 -8.28 -27.89
CA LYS A 281 7.86 -7.49 -28.95
C LYS A 281 7.55 -5.98 -28.83
N LEU A 282 7.45 -5.49 -27.60
CA LEU A 282 7.23 -4.07 -27.33
C LEU A 282 8.51 -3.27 -27.58
N ASP A 283 8.35 -1.97 -27.81
CA ASP A 283 9.43 -1.01 -27.99
C ASP A 283 10.36 -0.95 -26.76
N ALA A 284 11.66 -1.22 -26.97
CA ALA A 284 12.65 -1.35 -25.90
C ALA A 284 12.91 -0.04 -25.15
N ASP A 285 12.86 1.09 -25.85
CA ASP A 285 13.05 2.40 -25.25
C ASP A 285 11.87 2.75 -24.33
N THR A 286 10.67 2.28 -24.66
CA THR A 286 9.48 2.45 -23.83
C THR A 286 9.53 1.56 -22.58
N TYR A 287 9.65 0.24 -22.74
CA TYR A 287 9.50 -0.68 -21.59
C TYR A 287 10.70 -0.67 -20.62
N SER A 288 11.91 -0.35 -21.09
CA SER A 288 13.09 -0.25 -20.22
C SER A 288 12.98 0.89 -19.21
N ILE A 289 12.16 1.90 -19.51
CA ILE A 289 11.87 3.05 -18.65
C ILE A 289 10.56 2.84 -17.90
N SER A 290 9.49 2.44 -18.60
CA SER A 290 8.14 2.40 -18.04
C SER A 290 7.92 1.31 -17.01
N ILE A 291 8.65 0.19 -17.07
CA ILE A 291 8.52 -0.91 -16.11
C ILE A 291 9.19 -0.57 -14.77
N PRO A 292 10.47 -0.15 -14.70
CA PRO A 292 11.04 0.28 -13.42
C PRO A 292 10.29 1.46 -12.82
N LEU A 293 9.78 2.37 -13.65
CA LEU A 293 8.97 3.50 -13.20
C LEU A 293 7.58 3.05 -12.73
N GLY A 294 6.91 2.14 -13.43
CA GLY A 294 5.62 1.58 -13.05
C GLY A 294 5.68 0.87 -11.70
N ALA A 295 6.75 0.10 -11.47
CA ALA A 295 7.02 -0.52 -10.18
C ALA A 295 7.11 0.48 -9.01
N THR A 296 7.23 1.79 -9.30
CA THR A 296 7.14 2.86 -8.31
C THR A 296 5.81 3.62 -8.28
N ILE A 297 5.32 4.08 -9.44
CA ILE A 297 4.17 5.00 -9.48
C ILE A 297 2.83 4.30 -9.71
N ASN A 298 2.81 3.09 -10.28
CA ASN A 298 1.58 2.41 -10.65
C ASN A 298 1.07 1.54 -9.49
N MET A 299 0.50 2.20 -8.49
CA MET A 299 0.15 1.58 -7.22
C MET A 299 -1.37 1.50 -7.01
N CYS A 300 -2.08 0.93 -8.01
CA CYS A 300 -3.53 0.73 -7.99
C CYS A 300 -4.02 -0.05 -6.76
N GLY A 301 -3.37 -1.18 -6.45
CA GLY A 301 -3.71 -2.01 -5.30
C GLY A 301 -3.46 -1.30 -3.97
N ALA A 302 -2.38 -0.52 -3.85
CA ALA A 302 -2.11 0.25 -2.65
C ALA A 302 -3.15 1.35 -2.43
N ALA A 303 -3.55 2.04 -3.51
CA ALA A 303 -4.62 3.03 -3.44
C ALA A 303 -5.96 2.40 -2.99
N ILE A 304 -6.28 1.18 -3.45
CA ILE A 304 -7.43 0.41 -2.97
C ILE A 304 -7.28 0.12 -1.47
N THR A 305 -6.15 -0.47 -1.05
CA THR A 305 -5.90 -0.86 0.33
C THR A 305 -6.04 0.32 1.29
N ILE A 306 -5.36 1.44 1.00
CA ILE A 306 -5.41 2.66 1.81
C ILE A 306 -6.85 3.17 1.91
N THR A 307 -7.56 3.24 0.78
CA THR A 307 -8.93 3.77 0.71
C THR A 307 -9.90 2.90 1.51
N VAL A 308 -9.92 1.58 1.26
CA VAL A 308 -10.87 0.66 1.91
C VAL A 308 -10.64 0.61 3.42
N ILE A 309 -9.40 0.50 3.88
CA ILE A 309 -9.11 0.42 5.32
C ILE A 309 -9.41 1.77 6.01
N THR A 310 -9.13 2.89 5.36
CA THR A 310 -9.49 4.20 5.90
C THR A 310 -11.01 4.35 6.03
N LEU A 311 -11.77 3.98 5.00
CA LEU A 311 -13.23 4.06 5.04
C LEU A 311 -13.88 3.07 6.00
N ALA A 312 -13.30 1.88 6.18
CA ALA A 312 -13.70 0.95 7.24
C ALA A 312 -13.46 1.57 8.63
N THR A 313 -12.34 2.28 8.80
CA THR A 313 -12.01 2.98 10.05
C THR A 313 -13.00 4.11 10.33
N THR A 314 -13.28 4.98 9.35
CA THR A 314 -14.28 6.05 9.51
C THR A 314 -15.67 5.49 9.81
N HIS A 315 -16.05 4.40 9.13
CA HIS A 315 -17.33 3.74 9.38
C HIS A 315 -17.43 3.20 10.81
N THR A 316 -16.38 2.52 11.28
CA THR A 316 -16.28 1.97 12.64
C THR A 316 -16.42 3.06 13.70
N LEU A 317 -15.81 4.22 13.46
CA LEU A 317 -15.86 5.37 14.37
C LEU A 317 -17.14 6.21 14.23
N GLY A 318 -18.06 5.84 13.34
CA GLY A 318 -19.28 6.61 13.08
C GLY A 318 -19.04 7.96 12.41
N ILE A 319 -17.86 8.18 11.82
CA ILE A 319 -17.51 9.41 11.10
C ILE A 319 -18.19 9.38 9.73
N ALA A 320 -19.13 10.31 9.52
CA ALA A 320 -19.80 10.45 8.23
C ALA A 320 -18.81 10.94 7.16
N VAL A 321 -18.76 10.22 6.03
CA VAL A 321 -17.94 10.58 4.88
C VAL A 321 -18.85 10.94 3.73
N ASP A 322 -18.82 12.20 3.30
CA ASP A 322 -19.51 12.66 2.11
C ASP A 322 -18.72 12.32 0.83
N PHE A 323 -19.41 12.36 -0.32
CA PHE A 323 -18.80 12.03 -1.60
C PHE A 323 -17.59 12.93 -1.96
N PRO A 324 -17.65 14.27 -1.77
CA PRO A 324 -16.50 15.14 -1.98
C PRO A 324 -15.25 14.77 -1.16
N THR A 325 -15.40 14.45 0.13
CA THR A 325 -14.26 14.05 0.96
C THR A 325 -13.75 12.66 0.57
N ALA A 326 -14.62 11.75 0.16
CA ALA A 326 -14.22 10.46 -0.40
C ALA A 326 -13.42 10.61 -1.72
N LEU A 327 -13.77 11.60 -2.56
CA LEU A 327 -13.00 11.93 -3.77
C LEU A 327 -11.62 12.51 -3.41
N LEU A 328 -11.55 13.37 -2.40
CA LEU A 328 -10.26 13.88 -1.90
C LEU A 328 -9.38 12.74 -1.38
N LEU A 329 -9.96 11.80 -0.63
CA LEU A 329 -9.29 10.57 -0.18
C LEU A 329 -8.72 9.77 -1.36
N CYS A 330 -9.43 9.67 -2.50
CA CYS A 330 -8.91 8.98 -3.68
C CYS A 330 -7.64 9.62 -4.22
N ILE A 331 -7.63 10.95 -4.33
CA ILE A 331 -6.49 11.72 -4.84
C ILE A 331 -5.30 11.56 -3.90
N VAL A 332 -5.54 11.75 -2.60
CA VAL A 332 -4.51 11.66 -1.57
C VAL A 332 -3.93 10.24 -1.49
N SER A 333 -4.78 9.21 -1.52
CA SER A 333 -4.36 7.80 -1.52
C SER A 333 -3.54 7.45 -2.76
N ALA A 334 -3.97 7.89 -3.96
CA ALA A 334 -3.22 7.66 -5.20
C ALA A 334 -1.84 8.34 -5.20
N LEU A 335 -1.76 9.58 -4.72
CA LEU A 335 -0.49 10.31 -4.61
C LEU A 335 0.44 9.65 -3.59
N ALA A 336 -0.08 9.31 -2.41
CA ALA A 336 0.70 8.68 -1.36
C ALA A 336 1.19 7.28 -1.76
N ALA A 337 0.35 6.50 -2.44
CA ALA A 337 0.69 5.16 -2.91
C ALA A 337 1.97 5.12 -3.78
N CYS A 338 2.21 6.15 -4.60
CA CYS A 338 3.44 6.29 -5.38
C CYS A 338 4.72 6.36 -4.50
N GLY A 339 4.58 6.76 -3.25
CA GLY A 339 5.67 7.09 -2.33
C GLY A 339 6.28 5.92 -1.59
N VAL A 340 5.59 4.77 -1.50
CA VAL A 340 6.03 3.62 -0.67
C VAL A 340 6.17 2.35 -1.50
N SER A 341 6.47 2.52 -2.78
CA SER A 341 6.59 1.38 -3.69
C SER A 341 7.73 0.45 -3.31
N GLY A 342 7.52 -0.85 -3.46
CA GLY A 342 8.57 -1.86 -3.29
C GLY A 342 8.90 -2.23 -1.84
N VAL A 343 8.22 -1.64 -0.86
CA VAL A 343 8.28 -2.03 0.55
C VAL A 343 7.08 -2.93 0.88
N ALA A 344 7.34 -4.14 1.39
CA ALA A 344 6.28 -5.04 1.83
C ALA A 344 5.44 -4.38 2.93
N GLY A 345 4.11 -4.40 2.79
CA GLY A 345 3.20 -3.71 3.72
C GLY A 345 3.35 -2.17 3.72
N GLY A 346 4.02 -1.60 2.72
CA GLY A 346 4.26 -0.17 2.62
C GLY A 346 2.98 0.67 2.48
N SER A 347 2.00 0.15 1.73
CA SER A 347 0.68 0.78 1.59
C SER A 347 -0.06 0.88 2.93
N LEU A 348 0.08 -0.13 3.80
CA LEU A 348 -0.50 -0.10 5.15
C LEU A 348 0.08 1.06 5.98
N MET A 349 1.38 1.38 5.82
CA MET A 349 2.02 2.49 6.54
C MET A 349 1.48 3.88 6.14
N LEU A 350 0.70 3.98 5.06
CA LEU A 350 0.07 5.21 4.60
C LEU A 350 -1.37 5.38 5.07
N ILE A 351 -1.95 4.40 5.77
CA ILE A 351 -3.30 4.51 6.32
C ILE A 351 -3.42 5.68 7.32
N PRO A 352 -2.47 5.93 8.25
CA PRO A 352 -2.56 7.08 9.16
C PRO A 352 -2.64 8.42 8.43
N MET A 353 -1.96 8.53 7.29
CA MET A 353 -2.04 9.71 6.43
C MET A 353 -3.47 9.94 5.92
N ALA A 354 -4.08 8.90 5.34
CA ALA A 354 -5.45 8.98 4.84
C ALA A 354 -6.46 9.18 5.98
N ALA A 355 -6.27 8.53 7.12
CA ALA A 355 -7.13 8.64 8.29
C ALA A 355 -7.10 10.05 8.91
N SER A 356 -5.95 10.73 8.85
CA SER A 356 -5.82 12.11 9.35
C SER A 356 -6.69 13.13 8.60
N LEU A 357 -7.10 12.85 7.35
CA LEU A 357 -8.07 13.66 6.61
C LEU A 357 -9.43 13.74 7.32
N PHE A 358 -9.74 12.75 8.16
CA PHE A 358 -10.98 12.61 8.91
C PHE A 358 -10.78 12.91 10.40
N GLY A 359 -9.64 13.50 10.79
CA GLY A 359 -9.32 13.79 12.19
C GLY A 359 -9.07 12.55 13.05
N ILE A 360 -8.82 11.39 12.43
CA ILE A 360 -8.56 10.15 13.16
C ILE A 360 -7.14 10.21 13.76
N PRO A 361 -6.98 10.00 15.08
CA PRO A 361 -5.67 9.98 15.72
C PRO A 361 -4.77 8.88 15.16
N THR A 362 -3.46 9.15 15.12
CA THR A 362 -2.45 8.21 14.59
C THR A 362 -2.49 6.88 15.34
N GLU A 363 -2.73 6.88 16.65
CA GLU A 363 -2.81 5.67 17.48
C GLU A 363 -3.94 4.75 17.01
N VAL A 364 -5.12 5.30 16.71
CA VAL A 364 -6.27 4.55 16.21
C VAL A 364 -6.00 4.07 14.78
N ALA A 365 -5.43 4.92 13.93
CA ALA A 365 -5.07 4.53 12.58
C ALA A 365 -4.04 3.39 12.57
N MET A 366 -3.09 3.37 13.50
CA MET A 366 -2.11 2.30 13.64
C MET A 366 -2.72 0.96 14.06
N GLN A 367 -3.87 0.95 14.75
CA GLN A 367 -4.63 -0.28 14.97
C GLN A 367 -5.23 -0.80 13.66
N ALA A 368 -5.77 0.08 12.80
CA ALA A 368 -6.24 -0.30 11.47
C ALA A 368 -5.10 -0.85 10.58
N VAL A 369 -3.90 -0.27 10.69
CA VAL A 369 -2.67 -0.83 10.08
C VAL A 369 -2.40 -2.25 10.58
N ALA A 370 -2.51 -2.49 11.88
CA ALA A 370 -2.29 -3.80 12.49
C ALA A 370 -3.27 -4.85 11.96
N ILE A 371 -4.54 -4.50 11.83
CA ILE A 371 -5.57 -5.34 11.20
C ILE A 371 -5.18 -5.65 9.75
N GLY A 372 -4.72 -4.64 9.01
CA GLY A 372 -4.15 -4.81 7.68
C GLY A 372 -3.02 -5.85 7.64
N PHE A 373 -2.15 -5.90 8.65
CA PHE A 373 -1.10 -6.91 8.75
C PHE A 373 -1.63 -8.32 8.95
N VAL A 374 -2.73 -8.51 9.68
CA VAL A 374 -3.38 -9.84 9.84
C VAL A 374 -3.78 -10.40 8.48
N ILE A 375 -4.38 -9.57 7.62
CA ILE A 375 -4.85 -9.98 6.30
C ILE A 375 -3.80 -9.82 5.19
N SER A 376 -2.62 -9.27 5.52
CA SER A 376 -1.59 -8.88 4.56
C SER A 376 -1.06 -10.03 3.70
N VAL A 377 -1.15 -11.27 4.17
CA VAL A 377 -0.72 -12.43 3.37
C VAL A 377 -1.44 -12.49 2.04
N VAL A 378 -2.75 -12.29 2.03
CA VAL A 378 -3.55 -12.32 0.81
C VAL A 378 -3.63 -10.94 0.19
N GLN A 379 -3.82 -9.90 1.02
CA GLN A 379 -3.95 -8.52 0.56
C GLN A 379 -2.69 -8.04 -0.18
N ASP A 380 -1.50 -8.11 0.43
CA ASP A 380 -0.25 -7.58 -0.15
C ASP A 380 0.20 -8.39 -1.39
N SER A 381 -0.08 -9.70 -1.39
CA SER A 381 0.16 -10.56 -2.55
C SER A 381 -0.72 -10.16 -3.74
N THR A 382 -2.01 -9.92 -3.50
CA THR A 382 -2.95 -9.50 -4.54
C THR A 382 -2.67 -8.07 -5.01
N GLU A 383 -2.31 -7.18 -4.08
CA GLU A 383 -1.88 -5.81 -4.36
C GLU A 383 -0.67 -5.80 -5.30
N THR A 384 0.39 -6.54 -4.94
CA THR A 384 1.60 -6.64 -5.75
C THR A 384 1.31 -7.24 -7.13
N ALA A 385 0.48 -8.28 -7.16
CA ALA A 385 0.07 -8.94 -8.41
C ALA A 385 -0.67 -7.97 -9.35
N LEU A 386 -1.60 -7.17 -8.81
CA LEU A 386 -2.33 -6.17 -9.57
C LEU A 386 -1.39 -5.07 -10.08
N ASN A 387 -0.58 -4.48 -9.21
CA ASN A 387 0.34 -3.40 -9.57
C ASN A 387 1.30 -3.85 -10.67
N SER A 388 1.99 -4.97 -10.44
CA SER A 388 3.05 -5.45 -11.34
C SER A 388 2.53 -5.91 -12.70
N SER A 389 1.36 -6.56 -12.75
CA SER A 389 0.78 -6.95 -14.04
C SER A 389 0.24 -5.78 -14.84
N THR A 390 -0.25 -4.74 -14.14
CA THR A 390 -0.73 -3.50 -14.76
C THR A 390 0.42 -2.70 -15.40
N ASP A 391 1.65 -2.78 -14.86
CA ASP A 391 2.84 -2.16 -15.47
C ASP A 391 3.04 -2.61 -16.92
N VAL A 392 3.01 -3.93 -17.12
CA VAL A 392 3.16 -4.54 -18.46
C VAL A 392 1.94 -4.23 -19.32
N LEU A 393 0.74 -4.34 -18.75
CA LEU A 393 -0.51 -4.15 -19.48
C LEU A 393 -0.62 -2.74 -20.08
N PHE A 394 -0.36 -1.70 -19.29
CA PHE A 394 -0.45 -0.31 -19.76
C PHE A 394 0.73 0.08 -20.64
N THR A 395 1.93 -0.45 -20.38
CA THR A 395 3.07 -0.31 -21.30
C THR A 395 2.72 -0.89 -22.67
N ALA A 396 2.19 -2.11 -22.72
CA ALA A 396 1.79 -2.77 -23.97
C ALA A 396 0.65 -2.02 -24.70
N ALA A 397 -0.35 -1.54 -23.96
CA ALA A 397 -1.45 -0.76 -24.53
C ALA A 397 -0.96 0.54 -25.18
N ALA A 398 -0.05 1.27 -24.52
CA ALA A 398 0.52 2.50 -25.04
C ALA A 398 1.38 2.24 -26.30
N CYS A 399 2.24 1.21 -26.29
CA CYS A 399 3.05 0.84 -27.45
C CYS A 399 2.17 0.51 -28.66
N ARG A 400 1.16 -0.35 -28.49
CA ARG A 400 0.24 -0.75 -29.57
C ARG A 400 -0.56 0.43 -30.12
N ALA A 401 -1.03 1.34 -29.27
CA ALA A 401 -1.73 2.54 -29.71
C ALA A 401 -0.82 3.50 -30.47
N GLN A 402 0.47 3.56 -30.12
CA GLN A 402 1.45 4.36 -30.87
C GLN A 402 1.76 3.75 -32.24
N GLU A 403 1.92 2.43 -32.33
CA GLU A 403 2.10 1.71 -33.60
C GLU A 403 0.91 1.93 -34.54
N ALA A 404 -0.32 1.82 -34.02
CA ALA A 404 -1.54 2.03 -34.81
C ALA A 404 -1.72 3.48 -35.30
N ARG A 405 -1.03 4.47 -34.71
CA ARG A 405 -1.01 5.86 -35.20
C ARG A 405 0.07 6.09 -36.27
N ARG A 406 1.05 5.20 -36.38
CA ARG A 406 2.16 5.27 -37.33
C ARG A 406 1.88 4.46 -38.61
N ALA A 407 1.07 3.41 -38.51
CA ALA A 407 0.49 2.68 -39.63
C ALA A 407 -0.68 3.48 -40.23
#